data_AF-K0VTB3-F1
#
_entry.id   AF-K0VTB3-F1
#
_cell.length_a   1.000
_cell.length_b   1.000
_cell.length_c   1.000
_cell.angle_alpha   90.00
_cell.angle_beta   90.00
_cell.angle_gamma   90.00
#
_symmetry.space_group_name_H-M   'P 1'
#
loop_
_entity.id
_entity.type
_entity.pdbx_description
1 polymer ?
#
loop_
_entity_poly.entity_id
_entity_poly.type
_entity_poly.pdbx_seq_one_letter_code
_entity_poly.pdbx_strand_id
1 'polypeptide(L)'
;MTNRIFYTKPSITALETGYAADAAANGWGARCYDYINRFEREFGAYLGSGFAIATSSCTGAMHMGLAALGIGPGDEVILADTNWVATAAPIMHLGASP
;
A
#
# COMPACT_ATOMS: atom_id res chain seq x y z
N MET A 1 6.19 8.10 37.03
CA MET A 1 6.16 8.08 35.56
C MET A 1 4.71 7.99 35.13
N THR A 2 4.22 8.96 34.38
CA THR A 2 2.84 8.93 33.85
C THR A 2 2.73 7.74 32.88
N ASN A 3 1.80 6.83 33.13
CA ASN A 3 1.56 5.65 32.28
C ASN A 3 0.90 6.10 30.97
N ARG A 4 1.71 6.61 30.03
CA ARG A 4 1.24 7.16 28.76
C ARG A 4 0.85 6.02 27.82
N ILE A 5 -0.43 5.98 27.45
CA ILE A 5 -0.96 5.07 26.43
C ILE A 5 -0.83 5.77 25.07
N PHE A 6 -0.16 5.11 24.12
CA PHE A 6 0.01 5.61 22.76
C PHE A 6 -1.15 5.16 21.86
N TYR A 7 -1.66 6.06 21.03
CA TYR A 7 -2.76 5.77 20.09
C TYR A 7 -2.34 4.79 18.98
N THR A 8 -1.17 4.99 18.36
CA THR A 8 -0.70 4.21 17.20
C THR A 8 0.82 3.96 17.26
N LYS A 9 1.28 3.26 18.30
CA LYS A 9 2.69 2.83 18.37
C LYS A 9 2.84 1.55 17.53
N PRO A 10 3.80 1.48 16.57
CA PRO A 10 4.01 0.26 15.80
C PRO A 10 4.57 -0.86 16.68
N SER A 11 4.16 -2.09 16.38
CA SER A 11 4.71 -3.31 16.97
C SER A 11 5.85 -3.82 16.09
N ILE A 12 7.08 -3.58 16.48
CA ILE A 12 8.29 -3.96 15.75
C ILE A 12 9.12 -4.87 16.65
N THR A 13 9.52 -6.03 16.13
CA THR A 13 10.30 -7.05 16.84
C THR A 13 11.63 -7.30 16.12
N ALA A 14 12.41 -8.27 16.61
CA ALA A 14 13.66 -8.68 15.96
C ALA A 14 13.45 -9.16 14.51
N LEU A 15 12.26 -9.67 14.17
CA LEU A 15 11.95 -10.19 12.84
C LEU A 15 11.96 -9.08 11.79
N GLU A 16 11.20 -8.00 12.02
CA GLU A 16 11.11 -6.87 11.08
C GLU A 16 12.46 -6.19 10.91
N THR A 17 13.20 -6.01 12.02
CA THR A 17 14.56 -5.42 11.96
C THR A 17 15.53 -6.32 11.20
N GLY A 18 15.40 -7.65 11.36
CA GLY A 18 16.23 -8.62 10.65
C GLY A 18 16.00 -8.56 9.15
N TYR A 19 14.74 -8.56 8.71
CA TYR A 19 14.41 -8.42 7.29
C TYR A 19 14.82 -7.08 6.70
N ALA A 20 14.65 -5.97 7.44
CA ALA A 20 15.09 -4.66 6.98
C ALA A 20 16.63 -4.60 6.80
N ALA A 21 17.39 -5.17 7.74
CA ALA A 21 18.85 -5.23 7.65
C ALA A 21 19.33 -6.13 6.50
N ASP A 22 18.71 -7.31 6.33
CA ASP A 22 19.02 -8.24 5.25
C ASP A 22 18.71 -7.62 3.88
N ALA A 23 17.56 -6.93 3.75
CA ALA A 23 17.20 -6.22 2.53
C ALA A 23 18.19 -5.10 2.21
N ALA A 24 18.58 -4.32 3.21
CA ALA A 24 19.56 -3.25 3.04
C ALA A 24 20.96 -3.77 2.65
N ALA A 25 21.36 -4.94 3.15
CA ALA A 25 22.66 -5.53 2.82
C ALA A 25 22.67 -6.27 1.48
N ASN A 26 21.58 -7.00 1.17
CA ASN A 26 21.59 -8.04 0.14
C ASN A 26 20.51 -7.88 -0.95
N GLY A 27 19.55 -6.98 -0.76
CA GLY A 27 18.40 -6.77 -1.65
C GLY A 27 18.70 -5.87 -2.86
N TRP A 28 19.85 -6.05 -3.51
CA TRP A 28 20.30 -5.20 -4.62
C TRP A 28 20.77 -6.02 -5.83
N GLY A 29 20.93 -5.35 -6.98
CA GLY A 29 21.38 -5.99 -8.22
C GLY A 29 20.38 -7.06 -8.69
N ALA A 30 20.85 -8.29 -8.91
CA ALA A 30 20.00 -9.40 -9.34
C ALA A 30 18.88 -9.76 -8.33
N ARG A 31 18.99 -9.31 -7.07
CA ARG A 31 18.06 -9.63 -5.98
C ARG A 31 17.11 -8.49 -5.62
N CYS A 32 17.10 -7.41 -6.40
CA CYS A 32 16.37 -6.19 -6.05
C CYS A 32 14.85 -6.35 -5.88
N TYR A 33 14.25 -7.40 -6.44
CA TYR A 33 12.82 -7.68 -6.33
C TYR A 33 12.48 -8.85 -5.40
N ASP A 34 13.46 -9.55 -4.81
CA ASP A 34 13.23 -10.78 -4.05
C ASP A 34 12.22 -10.58 -2.91
N TYR A 35 12.42 -9.51 -2.12
CA TYR A 35 11.55 -9.19 -0.98
C TYR A 35 10.15 -8.77 -1.40
N ILE A 36 10.05 -7.96 -2.46
CA ILE A 36 8.77 -7.48 -2.99
C ILE A 36 7.98 -8.65 -3.57
N ASN A 37 8.59 -9.46 -4.44
CA ASN A 37 7.95 -10.61 -5.05
C ASN A 37 7.52 -11.66 -4.00
N ARG A 38 8.34 -11.83 -2.96
CA ARG A 38 7.99 -12.69 -1.83
C ARG A 38 6.77 -12.14 -1.08
N PHE A 39 6.78 -10.86 -0.74
CA PHE A 39 5.66 -10.21 -0.06
C PHE A 39 4.37 -10.28 -0.88
N GLU A 40 4.41 -9.94 -2.17
CA GLU A 40 3.24 -10.01 -3.06
C GLU A 40 2.65 -11.41 -3.13
N ARG A 41 3.48 -12.44 -3.32
CA ARG A 41 3.03 -13.83 -3.36
C ARG A 41 2.38 -14.26 -2.04
N GLU A 42 3.06 -14.02 -0.92
CA GLU A 42 2.57 -14.42 0.41
C GLU A 42 1.31 -13.64 0.79
N PHE A 43 1.25 -12.34 0.48
CA PHE A 43 0.12 -11.48 0.77
C PHE A 43 -1.08 -11.79 -0.13
N GLY A 44 -0.86 -12.09 -1.42
CA GLY A 44 -1.90 -12.56 -2.33
C GLY A 44 -2.53 -13.86 -1.82
N ALA A 45 -1.70 -14.83 -1.39
CA ALA A 45 -2.19 -16.06 -0.80
C ALA A 45 -2.97 -15.82 0.51
N TYR A 46 -2.49 -14.92 1.37
CA TYR A 46 -3.19 -14.53 2.60
C TYR A 46 -4.58 -13.91 2.32
N LEU A 47 -4.70 -13.09 1.28
CA LEU A 47 -5.97 -12.48 0.87
C LEU A 47 -6.88 -13.41 0.06
N GLY A 48 -6.38 -14.56 -0.40
CA GLY A 48 -7.09 -15.41 -1.37
C GLY A 48 -7.21 -14.78 -2.76
N SER A 49 -6.33 -13.84 -3.11
CA SER A 49 -6.27 -13.20 -4.42
C SER A 49 -5.23 -13.88 -5.32
N GLY A 50 -5.54 -14.04 -6.60
CA GLY A 50 -4.58 -14.55 -7.59
C GLY A 50 -3.40 -13.60 -7.86
N PHE A 51 -3.56 -12.32 -7.55
CA PHE A 51 -2.55 -11.28 -7.77
C PHE A 51 -2.51 -10.28 -6.61
N ALA A 52 -1.31 -9.77 -6.30
CA ALA A 52 -1.09 -8.66 -5.40
C ALA A 52 0.07 -7.82 -5.92
N ILE A 53 -0.01 -6.50 -5.76
CA ILE A 53 1.04 -5.55 -6.17
C ILE A 53 1.40 -4.69 -4.97
N ALA A 54 2.66 -4.71 -4.57
CA ALA A 54 3.19 -3.87 -3.51
C ALA A 54 3.37 -2.45 -4.02
N THR A 55 2.95 -1.47 -3.22
CA THR A 55 3.05 -0.06 -3.56
C THR A 55 3.61 0.72 -2.38
N SER A 56 4.05 1.95 -2.62
CA SER A 56 4.60 2.81 -1.56
C SER A 56 3.55 3.33 -0.59
N SER A 57 2.25 3.30 -0.94
CA SER A 57 1.15 3.75 -0.08
C SER A 57 -0.21 3.32 -0.64
N CYS A 58 -1.23 3.25 0.22
CA CYS A 58 -2.61 2.99 -0.22
C CYS A 58 -3.14 4.04 -1.20
N THR A 59 -2.76 5.33 -1.05
CA THR A 59 -3.12 6.38 -2.00
C THR A 59 -2.55 6.10 -3.39
N GLY A 60 -1.29 5.68 -3.46
CA GLY A 60 -0.64 5.28 -4.71
C GLY A 60 -1.29 4.03 -5.32
N ALA A 61 -1.63 3.03 -4.50
CA ALA A 61 -2.36 1.85 -4.96
C ALA A 61 -3.71 2.21 -5.58
N MET A 62 -4.51 3.03 -4.90
CA MET A 62 -5.80 3.50 -5.41
C MET A 62 -5.66 4.28 -6.71
N HIS A 63 -4.68 5.19 -6.79
CA HIS A 63 -4.43 5.97 -7.99
C HIS A 63 -4.06 5.08 -9.19
N MET A 64 -3.13 4.14 -9.00
CA MET A 64 -2.74 3.19 -10.06
C MET A 64 -3.89 2.27 -10.46
N GLY A 65 -4.68 1.79 -9.49
CA GLY A 65 -5.82 0.91 -9.75
C GLY A 65 -6.90 1.61 -10.58
N LEU A 66 -7.28 2.84 -10.20
CA LEU A 66 -8.26 3.64 -10.96
C LEU A 66 -7.74 3.98 -12.36
N ALA A 67 -6.46 4.36 -12.49
CA ALA A 67 -5.85 4.61 -13.79
C ALA A 67 -5.85 3.37 -14.69
N ALA A 68 -5.57 2.19 -14.12
CA ALA A 68 -5.60 0.92 -14.85
C ALA A 68 -7.02 0.52 -15.31
N LEU A 69 -8.05 1.00 -14.62
CA LEU A 69 -9.46 0.85 -15.04
C LEU A 69 -9.88 1.88 -16.10
N GLY A 70 -9.01 2.83 -16.45
CA GLY A 70 -9.29 3.87 -17.44
C GLY A 70 -10.08 5.06 -16.88
N ILE A 71 -10.19 5.21 -15.56
CA ILE A 71 -10.92 6.32 -14.92
C ILE A 71 -10.23 7.65 -15.22
N GLY A 72 -11.03 8.65 -15.60
CA GLY A 72 -10.53 9.99 -15.91
C GLY A 72 -11.62 11.06 -16.01
N PRO A 73 -11.36 12.17 -16.73
CA PRO A 73 -12.29 13.27 -16.85
C PRO A 73 -13.64 12.85 -17.43
N GLY A 74 -14.72 13.21 -16.73
CA GLY A 74 -16.09 12.86 -17.10
C GLY A 74 -16.64 11.63 -16.40
N ASP A 75 -15.80 10.84 -15.72
CA ASP A 75 -16.24 9.71 -14.91
C ASP A 75 -16.64 10.15 -13.49
N GLU A 76 -17.56 9.40 -12.89
CA GLU A 76 -17.98 9.53 -11.49
C GLU A 76 -17.61 8.28 -10.69
N VAL A 77 -17.09 8.45 -9.47
CA VAL A 77 -16.62 7.34 -8.62
C VAL A 77 -17.23 7.46 -7.22
N ILE A 78 -18.29 6.69 -6.99
CA ILE A 78 -19.04 6.70 -5.73
C ILE A 78 -18.17 6.22 -4.56
N LEU A 79 -18.23 6.96 -3.45
CA LEU A 79 -17.60 6.62 -2.17
C LEU A 79 -18.52 6.96 -0.98
N ALA A 80 -18.18 6.44 0.20
CA ALA A 80 -18.93 6.73 1.43
C ALA A 80 -18.76 8.20 1.85
N ASP A 81 -19.83 8.83 2.33
CA ASP A 81 -19.83 10.23 2.79
C ASP A 81 -18.82 10.49 3.92
N THR A 82 -18.73 9.58 4.89
CA THR A 82 -17.71 9.62 5.94
C THR A 82 -16.56 8.68 5.60
N ASN A 83 -15.41 9.25 5.22
CA ASN A 83 -14.20 8.49 4.88
C ASN A 83 -12.90 9.27 5.21
N TRP A 84 -11.76 8.71 4.83
CA TRP A 84 -10.47 9.39 4.85
C TRP A 84 -10.11 9.96 3.47
N VAL A 85 -9.58 11.19 3.44
CA VAL A 85 -9.27 11.96 2.21
C VAL A 85 -8.45 11.21 1.16
N ALA A 86 -7.62 10.25 1.57
CA ALA A 86 -6.84 9.42 0.64
C ALA A 86 -7.70 8.54 -0.28
N THR A 87 -9.01 8.41 -0.01
CA THR A 87 -9.97 7.71 -0.86
C THR A 87 -10.41 8.60 -2.03
N ALA A 88 -10.65 9.89 -1.78
CA ALA A 88 -11.10 10.86 -2.78
C ALA A 88 -9.97 11.45 -3.61
N ALA A 89 -8.79 11.67 -3.00
CA ALA A 89 -7.67 12.34 -3.68
C ALA A 89 -7.22 11.63 -4.98
N PRO A 90 -7.12 10.28 -5.05
CA PRO A 90 -6.80 9.58 -6.29
C PRO A 90 -7.78 9.82 -7.43
N ILE A 91 -9.08 9.90 -7.13
CA ILE A 91 -10.16 10.17 -8.09
C ILE A 91 -9.96 11.57 -8.69
N MET A 92 -9.77 12.55 -7.81
CA MET A 92 -9.52 13.95 -8.20
C MET A 92 -8.22 14.11 -8.99
N HIS A 93 -7.15 13.40 -8.62
CA HIS A 93 -5.86 13.45 -9.34
C HIS A 93 -5.97 12.94 -10.78
N LEU A 94 -6.89 12.02 -11.05
CA LEU A 94 -7.21 11.54 -12.39
C LEU A 94 -8.19 12.44 -13.15
N GLY A 95 -8.75 13.47 -12.50
CA GLY A 95 -9.72 14.40 -13.09
C GLY A 95 -11.15 13.89 -13.09
N ALA A 96 -11.43 12.77 -12.42
CA ALA A 96 -12.78 12.24 -12.22
C ALA A 96 -13.49 12.95 -11.05
N SER A 97 -14.80 12.77 -10.97
CA SER A 97 -15.66 13.31 -9.90
C SER A 97 -15.89 12.25 -8.81
N PRO A 98 -15.54 12.50 -7.55
CA PRO A 98 -15.92 11.64 -6.42
C PRO A 98 -17.42 11.70 -6.12
#